data_AF-A0A8C8H1Q5-F1
#
_entry.id   AF-A0A8C8H1Q5-F1
#
_cell.length_a   1.000
_cell.length_b   1.000
_cell.length_c   1.000
_cell.angle_alpha   90.00
_cell.angle_beta   90.00
_cell.angle_gamma   90.00
#
_symmetry.space_group_name_H-M   'P 1'
#
loop_
_entity.id
_entity.type
_entity.pdbx_description
1 polymer ?
#
loop_
_entity_poly.entity_id
_entity_poly.type
_entity_poly.pdbx_seq_one_letter_code
_entity_poly.pdbx_strand_id
1 'polypeptide(L)' 'MKIEKEFSVKRSMESTKPAIGVKRISGLIYEETRLVLKVFLKNVIRDAITYTEHAKRKTFTAMDVVYALKRQGCTLYG' A
#
# COMPACT_ATOMS: atom_id res chain seq x y z
N MET A 1 8.45 -16.73 6.20
CA MET A 1 8.43 -15.36 5.60
C MET A 1 7.75 -15.22 4.22
N LYS A 2 8.09 -15.99 3.17
CA LYS A 2 7.45 -15.82 1.82
C LYS A 2 5.99 -16.31 1.80
N ILE A 3 5.73 -17.43 2.47
CA ILE A 3 4.42 -18.09 2.62
C ILE A 3 3.45 -17.23 3.45
N GLU A 4 3.91 -16.62 4.55
CA GLU A 4 3.07 -15.77 5.41
C GLU A 4 2.60 -14.49 4.70
N LYS A 5 3.48 -13.87 3.89
CA LYS A 5 3.10 -12.68 3.12
C LYS A 5 2.10 -13.00 2.01
N GLU A 6 2.14 -14.21 1.44
CA GLU A 6 1.10 -14.68 0.53
C GLU A 6 -0.23 -14.93 1.25
N PHE A 7 -0.18 -15.53 2.44
CA PHE A 7 -1.36 -15.82 3.22
C PHE A 7 -2.11 -14.55 3.65
N SER A 8 -1.37 -13.50 4.02
CA SER A 8 -1.94 -12.22 4.44
C SER A 8 -2.73 -11.50 3.33
N VAL A 9 -2.16 -11.39 2.12
CA VAL A 9 -2.85 -10.76 0.98
C VAL A 9 -4.07 -11.57 0.56
N LYS A 10 -3.94 -12.90 0.49
CA LYS A 10 -5.06 -13.80 0.18
C LYS A 10 -6.21 -13.63 1.17
N ARG A 11 -5.92 -13.63 2.48
CA ARG A 11 -6.93 -13.44 3.54
C ARG A 11 -7.63 -12.07 3.44
N SER A 12 -6.88 -11.00 3.21
CA SER A 12 -7.43 -9.65 3.09
C SER A 12 -8.38 -9.52 1.90
N MET A 13 -8.01 -10.08 0.75
CA MET A 13 -8.85 -10.09 -0.43
C MET A 13 -10.09 -10.99 -0.22
N GLU A 14 -9.94 -12.15 0.42
CA GLU A 14 -11.09 -13.01 0.79
C GLU A 14 -12.09 -12.30 1.70
N SER A 15 -11.60 -11.50 2.64
CA SER A 15 -12.45 -10.75 3.57
C SER A 15 -13.20 -9.60 2.91
N THR A 16 -12.64 -8.98 1.88
CA THR A 16 -13.24 -7.80 1.20
C THR A 16 -14.12 -8.18 0.01
N LYS A 17 -13.92 -9.37 -0.56
CA LYS A 17 -14.75 -9.96 -1.64
C LYS A 17 -16.27 -9.75 -1.45
N PRO A 18 -16.88 -10.06 -0.28
CA PRO A 18 -18.32 -9.90 -0.10
C PRO A 18 -18.77 -8.45 -0.23
N ALA A 19 -17.99 -7.50 0.29
CA ALA A 19 -18.31 -6.08 0.25
C ALA A 19 -18.29 -5.50 -1.18
N ILE A 20 -17.53 -6.12 -2.07
CA ILE A 20 -17.38 -5.70 -3.48
C ILE A 20 -18.25 -6.59 -4.41
N GLY A 21 -19.04 -7.51 -3.86
CA GLY A 21 -19.92 -8.41 -4.64
C GLY A 21 -19.17 -9.51 -5.42
N VAL A 22 -17.93 -9.80 -5.07
CA VAL A 22 -17.08 -10.77 -5.79
C VAL A 22 -17.16 -12.16 -5.13
N LYS A 23 -17.61 -13.18 -5.88
CA LYS A 23 -17.83 -14.55 -5.36
C LYS A 23 -16.66 -15.51 -5.55
N ARG A 24 -15.79 -15.27 -6.53
CA ARG A 24 -14.58 -16.06 -6.84
C ARG A 24 -13.47 -15.11 -7.31
N ILE A 25 -12.24 -15.36 -6.86
CA ILE A 25 -11.04 -14.64 -7.35
C ILE A 25 -10.06 -15.67 -7.90
N SER A 26 -9.55 -15.43 -9.11
CA SER A 26 -8.56 -16.28 -9.78
C SER A 26 -7.18 -16.18 -9.10
N GLY A 27 -6.40 -17.26 -9.16
CA GLY A 27 -5.07 -17.34 -8.56
C GLY A 27 -4.09 -16.27 -9.06
N LEU A 28 -4.19 -15.89 -10.35
CA LEU A 28 -3.31 -14.89 -10.98
C LEU A 28 -3.48 -13.49 -10.38
N ILE A 29 -4.67 -13.17 -9.89
CA ILE A 29 -5.00 -11.85 -9.34
C ILE A 29 -4.21 -11.59 -8.04
N TYR A 30 -3.90 -12.63 -7.26
CA TYR A 30 -3.11 -12.45 -6.03
C TYR A 30 -1.67 -11.99 -6.30
N GLU A 31 -1.05 -12.51 -7.34
CA GLU A 31 0.30 -12.08 -7.71
C GLU A 31 0.29 -10.68 -8.34
N GLU A 32 -0.69 -10.41 -9.21
CA GLU A 32 -0.80 -9.11 -9.87
C GLU A 32 -1.10 -7.98 -8.87
N THR A 33 -2.04 -8.20 -7.95
CA THR A 33 -2.33 -7.22 -6.89
C THR A 33 -1.15 -7.02 -5.94
N ARG A 34 -0.35 -8.06 -5.69
CA ARG A 34 0.87 -7.94 -4.89
C ARG A 34 1.94 -7.11 -5.60
N LEU A 35 2.05 -7.19 -6.92
CA LEU A 35 2.93 -6.34 -7.71
C LEU A 35 2.49 -4.88 -7.64
N VAL A 36 1.20 -4.62 -7.85
CA VAL A 36 0.61 -3.27 -7.75
C VAL A 36 0.87 -2.67 -6.37
N LEU A 37 0.61 -3.44 -5.29
CA LEU A 37 0.83 -2.98 -3.92
C LEU A 37 2.31 -2.67 -3.64
N LYS A 38 3.23 -3.47 -4.16
CA LYS A 38 4.68 -3.20 -4.02
C LYS A 38 5.09 -1.92 -4.75
N VAL A 39 4.57 -1.70 -5.96
CA VAL A 39 4.87 -0.48 -6.74
C VAL A 39 4.31 0.75 -6.03
N PHE A 40 3.07 0.67 -5.55
CA PHE A 40 2.43 1.73 -4.79
C PHE A 40 3.25 2.13 -3.56
N LEU A 41 3.61 1.16 -2.70
CA LEU A 41 4.40 1.43 -1.50
C LEU A 41 5.78 2.00 -1.82
N LYS A 42 6.44 1.53 -2.89
CA LYS A 42 7.72 2.09 -3.33
C LYS A 42 7.59 3.56 -3.73
N ASN A 43 6.49 3.94 -4.40
CA ASN A 43 6.29 5.31 -4.84
C ASN A 43 5.98 6.23 -3.65
N VAL A 44 5.07 5.81 -2.75
CA VAL A 44 4.76 6.56 -1.53
C VAL A 44 6.02 6.78 -0.70
N ILE A 45 6.82 5.73 -0.45
CA ILE A 45 8.05 5.84 0.37
C ILE A 45 9.07 6.80 -0.27
N ARG A 46 9.26 6.77 -1.59
CA ARG A 46 10.18 7.71 -2.27
C ARG A 46 9.75 9.15 -2.07
N ASP A 47 8.47 9.44 -2.28
CA ASP A 47 7.92 10.78 -2.10
C ASP A 47 8.08 11.23 -0.65
N ALA A 48 7.87 10.31 0.29
CA ALA A 48 7.97 10.56 1.71
C ALA A 48 9.43 10.81 2.16
N ILE A 49 10.40 10.07 1.60
CA ILE A 49 11.84 10.31 1.83
C ILE A 49 12.23 11.70 1.35
N THR A 50 11.79 12.12 0.16
CA THR A 50 12.06 13.46 -0.37
C THR A 50 11.59 14.57 0.57
N TYR A 51 10.43 14.42 1.22
CA TYR A 51 9.96 15.37 2.22
C TYR A 51 10.83 15.39 3.48
N THR A 52 11.24 14.22 3.98
CA THR A 52 12.12 14.15 5.16
C THR A 52 13.51 14.71 4.90
N GLU A 53 14.08 14.45 3.72
CA GLU A 53 15.38 14.96 3.28
C GLU A 53 15.33 16.49 3.11
N HIS A 54 14.27 17.02 2.51
CA HIS A 54 14.06 18.45 2.39
C HIS A 54 13.99 19.13 3.77
N ALA A 55 13.35 18.48 4.74
CA ALA A 55 13.27 18.96 6.10
C ALA A 55 14.52 18.64 6.97
N LYS A 56 15.57 18.03 6.41
CA LYS A 56 16.80 17.61 7.10
C LYS A 56 16.56 16.71 8.32
N ARG A 57 15.47 15.92 8.31
CA ARG A 57 15.09 14.99 9.38
C ARG A 57 15.52 13.57 9.03
N LYS A 58 16.04 12.83 10.02
CA LYS A 58 16.42 11.40 9.88
C LYS A 58 15.25 10.46 10.16
N THR A 59 14.20 10.96 10.79
CA THR A 59 13.02 10.20 11.18
C THR A 59 11.81 10.64 10.37
N PHE A 60 11.07 9.63 9.93
CA PHE A 60 9.85 9.80 9.19
C PHE A 60 8.68 10.08 10.13
N THR A 61 7.88 11.10 9.85
CA THR A 61 6.68 11.44 10.64
C THR A 61 5.40 11.06 9.89
N ALA A 62 4.30 10.84 10.62
CA ALA A 62 3.00 10.52 10.01
C ALA A 62 2.57 11.57 8.97
N MET A 63 2.92 12.84 9.20
CA MET A 63 2.63 13.95 8.28
C MET A 63 3.34 13.81 6.94
N ASP A 64 4.58 13.32 6.94
CA ASP A 64 5.31 13.09 5.70
C ASP A 64 4.61 12.00 4.85
N VAL A 65 3.91 11.03 5.48
CA VAL A 65 3.12 9.99 4.77
C VAL A 65 1.85 10.62 4.23
N VAL A 66 1.16 11.43 5.03
CA VAL A 66 -0.06 12.15 4.60
C VAL A 66 0.26 13.05 3.41
N TYR A 67 1.40 13.75 3.41
CA TYR A 67 1.82 14.58 2.29
C TYR A 67 2.22 13.78 1.04
N ALA A 68 2.98 12.69 1.20
CA ALA A 68 3.29 11.78 0.10
C ALA A 68 2.01 11.18 -0.52
N LEU A 69 1.05 10.79 0.32
CA LEU A 69 -0.25 10.27 -0.07
C LEU A 69 -1.11 11.32 -0.79
N LYS A 70 -1.11 12.58 -0.30
CA LYS A 70 -1.78 13.71 -0.96
C LYS A 70 -1.20 13.97 -2.36
N ARG A 71 0.11 13.86 -2.53
CA ARG A 71 0.78 13.99 -3.84
C ARG A 71 0.40 12.88 -4.82
N GLN A 72 0.15 11.67 -4.32
CA GLN A 72 -0.34 10.54 -5.11
C GLN A 72 -1.86 10.61 -5.41
N GLY A 73 -2.59 11.58 -4.85
CA GLY A 73 -4.06 11.69 -4.96
C GLY A 73 -4.82 10.76 -4.01
N CYS A 74 -4.14 10.04 -3.11
CA CYS A 74 -4.74 9.12 -2.15
C CYS A 74 -4.82 9.78 -0.77
N THR A 75 -5.75 10.71 -0.58
CA THR A 75 -5.85 11.43 0.71
C THR A 75 -6.43 10.54 1.80
N LEU A 76 -5.72 10.40 2.91
CA LEU A 76 -6.18 9.64 4.07
C LEU A 76 -6.85 10.62 5.06
N TYR A 77 -8.14 10.43 5.27
CA TYR A 77 -8.90 11.14 6.30
C TYR A 77 -8.75 10.36 7.61
N GLY A 78 -8.42 11.08 8.69
CA GLY A 78 -8.16 10.51 10.01
C GLY A 78 -9.35 9.80 10.61
#